data_AF-A0A183PAQ2-F1
#
_entry.id   AF-A0A183PAQ2-F1
#
_cell.length_a   1.000
_cell.length_b   1.000
_cell.length_c   1.000
_cell.angle_alpha   90.00
_cell.angle_beta   90.00
_cell.angle_gamma   90.00
#
_symmetry.space_group_name_H-M   'P 1'
#
loop_
_entity.id
_entity.type
_entity.pdbx_description
1 polymer ?
#
loop_
_entity_poly.entity_id
_entity_poly.type
_entity_poly.pdbx_seq_one_letter_code
_entity_poly.pdbx_strand_id
1 'polypeptide(L)'
;MNTDTPLESIIRHSSIQSTSNRHSLLWDPVLIGCGITTVTSCYIFWSFISPAFRRICLPFLPATSTQLDNTYKLLEYAQSQKSDKSLGSIIDLGSGDGRVLIDLISRPTLKITSAHGVDLNRPLVWYSRINSFCSNKVLTTPKVTFACKNMWKTNLSVYDTVLLFGVDSMVSKFNDVLLINPFNVDCYWQ
;
A
#
# COMPACT_ATOMS: atom_id res chain seq x y z
N MET A 1 -40.94 -24.10 -79.66
CA MET A 1 -40.99 -22.63 -79.62
C MET A 1 -40.69 -22.25 -78.17
N ASN A 2 -39.45 -21.82 -77.93
CA ASN A 2 -39.03 -21.28 -76.64
C ASN A 2 -39.87 -20.06 -76.30
N THR A 3 -40.20 -19.89 -75.03
CA THR A 3 -40.16 -18.60 -74.32
C THR A 3 -40.22 -18.87 -72.82
N ASP A 4 -39.03 -18.91 -72.22
CA ASP A 4 -38.63 -18.05 -71.11
C ASP A 4 -39.55 -17.99 -69.88
N THR A 5 -39.12 -18.74 -68.87
CA THR A 5 -39.42 -18.51 -67.45
C THR A 5 -39.05 -17.08 -67.04
N PRO A 6 -39.89 -16.34 -66.29
CA PRO A 6 -39.42 -15.13 -65.63
C PRO A 6 -38.66 -15.53 -64.36
N LEU A 7 -37.36 -15.24 -64.37
CA LEU A 7 -36.39 -15.28 -63.26
C LEU A 7 -36.78 -14.44 -62.01
N GLU A 8 -37.97 -13.83 -62.01
CA GLU A 8 -38.50 -12.96 -60.95
C GLU A 8 -38.92 -13.71 -59.67
N SER A 9 -39.24 -15.00 -59.76
CA SER A 9 -39.62 -15.79 -58.57
C SER A 9 -38.42 -16.28 -57.76
N ILE A 10 -37.25 -16.40 -58.39
CA ILE A 10 -36.03 -16.91 -57.75
C ILE A 10 -35.29 -15.80 -57.00
N ILE A 11 -35.32 -14.56 -57.51
CA ILE A 11 -34.64 -13.41 -56.86
C ILE A 11 -35.36 -12.99 -55.56
N ARG A 12 -36.67 -13.25 -55.43
CA ARG A 12 -37.45 -12.82 -54.26
C ARG A 12 -37.24 -13.67 -53.00
N HIS A 13 -36.60 -14.84 -53.11
CA HIS A 13 -36.32 -15.71 -51.96
C HIS A 13 -34.88 -15.59 -51.43
N SER A 14 -33.99 -14.85 -52.09
CA SER A 14 -32.62 -14.63 -51.60
C SER A 14 -32.47 -13.46 -50.62
N SER A 15 -33.55 -12.75 -50.26
CA SER A 15 -33.55 -11.93 -49.05
C SER A 15 -33.73 -12.82 -47.82
N ILE A 16 -32.77 -13.73 -47.61
CA ILE A 16 -32.46 -14.22 -46.28
C ILE A 16 -32.12 -12.95 -45.51
N GLN A 17 -33.09 -12.46 -44.74
CA GLN A 17 -32.81 -11.62 -43.58
C GLN A 17 -31.87 -12.44 -42.71
N SER A 18 -30.58 -12.32 -43.00
CA SER A 18 -29.55 -12.53 -42.01
C SER A 18 -29.83 -11.46 -40.97
N THR A 19 -30.69 -11.79 -40.01
CA THR A 19 -30.61 -11.25 -38.66
C THR A 19 -29.24 -11.67 -38.17
N SER A 20 -28.25 -10.89 -38.60
CA SER A 20 -26.92 -10.86 -38.06
C SER A 20 -27.17 -10.58 -36.58
N ASN A 21 -27.24 -11.65 -35.79
CA ASN A 21 -26.96 -11.67 -34.36
C ASN A 21 -25.50 -11.21 -34.21
N ARG A 22 -25.26 -9.93 -34.53
CA ARG A 22 -24.24 -9.13 -33.89
C ARG A 22 -24.80 -8.91 -32.49
N HIS A 23 -24.77 -9.97 -31.68
CA HIS A 23 -24.51 -9.77 -30.28
C HIS A 23 -23.18 -9.04 -30.28
N SER A 24 -23.27 -7.73 -30.18
CA SER A 24 -22.14 -6.85 -30.31
C SER A 24 -21.08 -7.35 -29.35
N LEU A 25 -19.85 -7.45 -29.85
CA LEU A 25 -18.62 -7.57 -29.08
C LEU A 25 -18.41 -6.41 -28.07
N LEU A 26 -19.45 -5.64 -27.78
CA LEU A 26 -19.62 -4.75 -26.65
C LEU A 26 -20.23 -5.58 -25.53
N TRP A 27 -19.36 -6.19 -24.74
CA TRP A 27 -19.67 -6.76 -23.43
C TRP A 27 -20.66 -5.85 -22.70
N ASP A 28 -21.76 -6.40 -22.15
CA ASP A 28 -22.74 -5.58 -21.44
C ASP A 28 -22.02 -4.74 -20.39
N PRO A 29 -22.23 -3.41 -20.34
CA PRO A 29 -21.57 -2.56 -19.35
C PRO A 29 -21.85 -3.03 -17.92
N VAL A 30 -22.96 -3.74 -17.71
CA VAL A 30 -23.29 -4.45 -16.46
C VAL A 30 -22.33 -5.60 -16.19
N LEU A 31 -22.05 -6.47 -17.17
CA LEU A 31 -21.08 -7.57 -17.03
C LEU A 31 -19.66 -7.05 -16.80
N ILE A 32 -19.25 -6.00 -17.52
CA ILE A 32 -17.96 -5.33 -17.31
C ILE A 32 -17.91 -4.74 -15.89
N GLY A 33 -18.96 -4.03 -15.47
CA GLY A 33 -19.06 -3.41 -14.15
C GLY A 33 -18.99 -4.43 -13.02
N CYS A 34 -19.73 -5.54 -13.13
CA CYS A 34 -19.66 -6.65 -12.19
C CYS A 34 -18.26 -7.27 -12.16
N GLY A 35 -17.65 -7.54 -13.31
CA GLY A 35 -16.31 -8.11 -13.40
C GLY A 35 -15.24 -7.23 -12.74
N ILE A 36 -15.24 -5.92 -13.02
CA ILE A 36 -14.32 -4.96 -12.39
C ILE A 36 -14.54 -4.95 -10.87
N THR A 37 -15.80 -4.91 -10.42
CA THR A 37 -16.13 -4.86 -8.99
C THR A 37 -15.63 -6.12 -8.27
N THR A 38 -15.91 -7.32 -8.82
CA THR A 38 -15.47 -8.59 -8.23
C THR A 38 -13.95 -8.67 -8.14
N VAL A 39 -13.22 -8.36 -9.22
CA VAL A 39 -11.75 -8.38 -9.21
C VAL A 39 -11.18 -7.39 -8.20
N THR A 40 -11.76 -6.18 -8.14
CA THR A 40 -11.31 -5.14 -7.20
C THR A 40 -11.56 -5.56 -5.75
N SER A 41 -12.75 -6.08 -5.44
CA SER A 41 -13.07 -6.62 -4.12
C SER A 41 -12.14 -7.78 -3.75
N CYS A 42 -11.96 -8.77 -4.62
CA CYS A 42 -11.04 -9.88 -4.39
C CYS A 42 -9.61 -9.41 -4.12
N TYR A 43 -9.13 -8.41 -4.86
CA TYR A 43 -7.81 -7.82 -4.64
C TYR A 43 -7.68 -7.12 -3.27
N ILE A 44 -8.71 -6.38 -2.85
CA ILE A 44 -8.76 -5.74 -1.52
C ILE A 44 -8.81 -6.80 -0.41
N PHE A 45 -9.66 -7.81 -0.53
CA PHE A 45 -9.76 -8.89 0.46
C PHE A 45 -8.50 -9.75 0.52
N TRP A 46 -7.86 -10.01 -0.63
CA TRP A 46 -6.59 -10.71 -0.69
C TRP A 46 -5.50 -10.00 0.12
N SER A 47 -5.54 -8.67 0.21
CA SER A 47 -4.63 -7.90 1.04
C SER A 47 -4.79 -8.15 2.55
N PHE A 48 -5.97 -8.58 3.01
CA PHE A 48 -6.20 -8.98 4.41
C PHE A 48 -6.00 -10.47 4.65
N ILE A 49 -6.21 -11.30 3.63
CA ILE A 49 -6.12 -12.77 3.73
C ILE A 49 -4.70 -13.27 3.44
N SER A 50 -3.99 -12.65 2.49
CA SER A 50 -2.63 -13.04 2.10
C SER A 50 -1.59 -13.03 3.23
N PRO A 51 -1.69 -12.20 4.29
CA PRO A 51 -0.82 -12.31 5.46
C PRO A 51 -0.89 -13.69 6.13
N ALA A 52 -2.08 -14.32 6.18
CA ALA A 52 -2.24 -15.65 6.76
C ALA A 52 -1.52 -16.77 5.97
N PHE A 53 -1.27 -16.54 4.68
CA PHE A 53 -0.55 -17.47 3.79
C PHE A 53 0.94 -17.12 3.63
N ARG A 54 1.40 -16.01 4.20
CA ARG A 54 2.81 -15.62 4.20
C ARG A 54 3.37 -15.90 5.60
N ARG A 55 4.38 -16.77 5.68
CA ARG A 55 5.06 -17.15 6.94
C ARG A 55 5.47 -15.97 7.84
N ILE A 56 5.61 -14.75 7.30
CA ILE A 56 6.05 -13.55 8.02
C ILE A 56 5.27 -12.34 7.48
N CYS A 57 4.01 -12.16 7.90
CA CYS A 57 3.27 -10.90 7.79
C CYS A 57 2.31 -10.80 8.98
N LEU A 58 2.52 -9.82 9.87
CA LEU A 58 1.60 -9.56 10.96
C LEU A 58 0.31 -8.93 10.42
N PRO A 59 -0.87 -9.24 11.00
CA PRO A 59 -2.11 -8.56 10.66
C PRO A 59 -1.95 -7.04 10.86
N PHE A 60 -2.59 -6.24 10.00
CA PHE A 60 -2.56 -4.78 10.11
C PHE A 60 -3.19 -4.35 11.44
N LEU A 61 -2.37 -3.81 12.33
CA LEU A 61 -2.79 -3.23 13.60
C LEU A 61 -2.51 -1.72 13.53
N PRO A 62 -3.55 -0.88 13.44
CA PRO A 62 -3.35 0.55 13.41
C PRO A 62 -2.73 1.02 14.72
N ALA A 63 -1.66 1.82 14.64
CA ALA A 63 -1.07 2.44 15.81
C ALA A 63 -2.11 3.32 16.55
N THR A 64 -2.19 3.16 17.87
CA THR A 64 -3.03 3.97 18.75
C THR A 64 -2.41 5.34 18.98
N SER A 65 -3.20 6.34 19.35
CA SER A 65 -2.68 7.70 19.65
C SER A 65 -1.62 7.68 20.73
N THR A 66 -1.79 6.85 21.76
CA THR A 66 -0.80 6.65 22.83
C THR A 66 0.52 6.11 22.29
N GLN A 67 0.47 5.14 21.35
CA GLN A 67 1.68 4.61 20.71
C GLN A 67 2.38 5.66 19.84
N LEU A 68 1.61 6.51 19.15
CA LEU A 68 2.16 7.63 18.38
C LEU A 68 2.90 8.62 19.30
N ASP A 69 2.28 9.02 20.42
CA ASP A 69 2.89 9.95 21.37
C ASP A 69 4.13 9.35 22.05
N ASN A 70 4.10 8.06 22.40
CA ASN A 70 5.27 7.37 22.96
C ASN A 70 6.42 7.29 21.95
N THR A 71 6.10 6.97 20.70
CA THR A 71 7.08 6.94 19.60
C THR A 71 7.69 8.31 19.37
N TYR A 72 6.86 9.36 19.37
CA TYR A 72 7.31 10.73 19.27
C TYR A 72 8.30 11.10 20.39
N LYS A 73 7.96 10.82 21.65
CA LYS A 73 8.83 11.11 22.81
C LYS A 73 10.16 10.35 22.73
N LEU A 74 10.12 9.08 22.32
CA LEU A 74 11.33 8.27 22.14
C LEU A 74 12.25 8.87 21.07
N LEU A 75 11.68 9.29 19.94
CA LEU A 75 12.43 9.90 18.86
C LEU A 75 12.95 11.29 19.21
N GLU A 76 12.18 12.09 19.94
CA GLU A 76 12.62 13.40 20.45
C GLU A 76 13.80 13.24 21.40
N TYR A 77 13.74 12.27 22.32
CA TYR A 77 14.85 11.93 23.19
C TYR A 77 16.07 11.45 22.39
N ALA A 78 15.90 10.50 21.47
CA ALA A 78 16.99 10.00 20.63
C ALA A 78 17.65 11.11 19.81
N GLN A 79 16.85 12.02 19.25
CA GLN A 79 17.31 13.21 18.54
C GLN A 79 18.16 14.10 19.46
N SER A 80 17.74 14.32 20.71
CA SER A 80 18.46 15.17 21.66
C SER A 80 19.85 14.63 22.02
N GLN A 81 20.04 13.31 21.92
CA GLN A 81 21.32 12.64 22.17
C GLN A 81 22.27 12.69 20.97
N LYS A 82 21.77 12.91 19.76
CA LYS A 82 22.62 13.01 18.56
C LYS A 82 23.31 14.38 18.49
N SER A 83 24.58 14.39 18.09
CA SER A 83 25.39 15.62 17.99
C SER A 83 24.82 16.65 17.02
N ASP A 84 24.19 16.19 15.93
CA ASP A 84 23.56 17.03 14.91
C ASP A 84 22.12 17.43 15.27
N LYS A 85 21.60 16.91 16.40
CA LYS A 85 20.21 17.06 16.87
C LYS A 85 19.19 16.79 15.77
N SER A 86 19.47 15.81 14.91
CA SER A 86 18.62 15.45 13.76
C SER A 86 18.33 13.95 13.75
N LEU A 87 17.13 13.58 13.31
CA LEU A 87 16.80 12.17 13.03
C LEU A 87 17.25 11.74 11.63
N GLY A 88 17.56 12.70 10.76
CA GLY A 88 18.01 12.45 9.40
C GLY A 88 16.94 11.77 8.56
N SER A 89 17.34 10.75 7.81
CA SER A 89 16.47 9.90 7.00
C SER A 89 15.84 8.78 7.83
N ILE A 90 14.51 8.68 7.76
CA ILE A 90 13.73 7.70 8.52
C ILE A 90 13.06 6.70 7.58
N ILE A 91 13.09 5.42 7.96
CA ILE A 91 12.30 4.37 7.32
C ILE A 91 11.35 3.71 8.32
N ASP A 92 10.09 3.52 7.93
CA ASP A 92 9.06 2.80 8.68
C ASP A 92 8.77 1.44 8.03
N LEU A 93 9.19 0.37 8.71
CA LEU A 93 9.06 -1.01 8.24
C LEU A 93 7.68 -1.55 8.62
N GLY A 94 6.85 -1.78 7.61
CA GLY A 94 5.46 -2.18 7.81
C GLY A 94 4.55 -0.99 8.11
N SER A 95 4.68 0.09 7.32
CA SER A 95 4.01 1.36 7.62
C SER A 95 2.49 1.30 7.62
N GLY A 96 1.88 0.26 7.04
CA GLY A 96 0.44 0.10 6.99
C GLY A 96 -0.23 1.25 6.24
N ASP A 97 -1.07 2.01 6.94
CA ASP A 97 -1.74 3.20 6.43
C ASP A 97 -0.90 4.50 6.50
N GLY A 98 0.35 4.39 6.97
CA GLY A 98 1.31 5.49 7.02
C GLY A 98 1.06 6.48 8.16
N ARG A 99 0.12 6.21 9.07
CA ARG A 99 -0.27 7.15 10.13
C ARG A 99 0.88 7.55 11.04
N VAL A 100 1.82 6.64 11.29
CA VAL A 100 2.98 6.90 12.16
C VAL A 100 3.87 7.96 11.53
N LEU A 101 4.33 7.71 10.30
CA LEU A 101 5.17 8.69 9.59
C LEU A 101 4.47 10.03 9.41
N ILE A 102 3.17 10.02 9.08
CA ILE A 102 2.38 11.25 8.93
C ILE A 102 2.32 12.03 10.25
N ASP A 103 2.07 11.36 11.38
CA ASP A 103 2.06 12.02 12.70
C ASP A 103 3.44 12.61 13.01
N LEU A 104 4.52 11.83 12.91
CA LEU A 104 5.87 12.27 13.23
C LEU A 104 6.33 13.47 12.41
N ILE A 105 6.02 13.48 11.12
CA ILE A 105 6.36 14.58 10.20
C ILE A 105 5.54 15.83 10.49
N SER A 106 4.33 15.66 11.03
CA SER A 106 3.49 16.77 11.46
C SER A 106 3.99 17.44 12.76
N ARG A 107 4.95 16.82 13.47
CA ARG A 107 5.49 17.36 14.73
C ARG A 107 6.67 18.29 14.42
N PRO A 108 6.58 19.60 14.70
CA PRO A 108 7.58 20.59 14.29
C PRO A 108 8.92 20.48 15.01
N THR A 109 8.96 19.79 16.14
CA THR A 109 10.14 19.56 16.98
C THR A 109 11.09 18.50 16.43
N LEU A 110 10.58 17.59 15.60
CA LEU A 110 11.39 16.55 14.97
C LEU A 110 12.04 17.08 13.70
N LYS A 111 13.36 16.97 13.64
CA LYS A 111 14.16 17.31 12.46
C LYS A 111 14.35 16.05 11.61
N ILE A 112 13.44 15.89 10.65
CA ILE A 112 13.42 14.77 9.71
C ILE A 112 13.80 15.32 8.34
N THR A 113 14.73 14.67 7.64
CA THR A 113 15.16 15.09 6.29
C THR A 113 14.35 14.38 5.21
N SER A 114 14.10 13.08 5.39
CA SER A 114 13.26 12.28 4.48
C SER A 114 12.60 11.15 5.25
N ALA A 115 11.42 10.73 4.81
CA ALA A 115 10.67 9.64 5.42
C ALA A 115 10.20 8.64 4.37
N HIS A 116 10.43 7.36 4.63
CA HIS A 116 10.07 6.28 3.72
C HIS A 116 9.25 5.22 4.45
N GLY A 117 7.99 5.06 4.08
CA GLY A 117 7.17 3.94 4.55
C GLY A 117 7.26 2.77 3.58
N VAL A 118 7.58 1.57 4.07
CA VAL A 118 7.56 0.36 3.25
C VAL A 118 6.53 -0.62 3.77
N ASP A 119 5.76 -1.20 2.84
CA ASP A 119 4.81 -2.25 3.15
C ASP A 119 4.80 -3.29 2.03
N LEU A 120 4.43 -4.54 2.35
CA LEU A 120 4.27 -5.61 1.37
C LEU A 120 2.93 -5.52 0.64
N ASN A 121 1.97 -4.80 1.20
CA ASN A 121 0.59 -4.73 0.73
C ASN A 121 0.38 -3.52 -0.18
N ARG A 122 0.29 -3.76 -1.50
CA ARG A 122 0.11 -2.71 -2.52
C ARG A 122 -1.11 -1.80 -2.26
N PRO A 123 -2.31 -2.33 -1.94
CA PRO A 123 -3.45 -1.51 -1.53
C PRO A 123 -3.16 -0.58 -0.36
N LEU A 124 -2.49 -1.07 0.69
CA LEU A 124 -2.13 -0.24 1.85
C LEU A 124 -1.15 0.87 1.47
N VAL A 125 -0.19 0.59 0.57
CA VAL A 125 0.73 1.61 0.03
C VAL A 125 -0.03 2.67 -0.78
N TRP A 126 -1.05 2.28 -1.53
CA TRP A 126 -1.91 3.25 -2.23
C TRP A 126 -2.71 4.08 -1.25
N TYR A 127 -3.30 3.44 -0.24
CA TYR A 127 -4.05 4.11 0.81
C TYR A 127 -3.17 5.11 1.57
N SER A 128 -1.95 4.74 1.95
CA SER A 128 -1.02 5.63 2.66
C SER A 128 -0.58 6.83 1.82
N ARG A 129 -0.38 6.65 0.50
CA ARG A 129 -0.14 7.78 -0.43
C ARG A 129 -1.31 8.74 -0.46
N ILE A 130 -2.53 8.23 -0.62
CA ILE A 130 -3.75 9.05 -0.62
C ILE A 130 -3.89 9.76 0.72
N ASN A 131 -3.75 9.04 1.84
CA ASN A 131 -3.85 9.59 3.19
C ASN A 131 -2.82 10.71 3.43
N SER A 132 -1.57 10.51 3.02
CA SER A 132 -0.51 11.53 3.13
C SER A 132 -0.80 12.77 2.28
N PHE A 133 -1.37 12.58 1.08
CA PHE A 133 -1.75 13.67 0.21
C PHE A 133 -2.94 14.46 0.76
N CYS A 134 -3.98 13.77 1.23
CA CYS A 134 -5.19 14.37 1.79
C CYS A 134 -4.96 15.05 3.15
N SER A 135 -3.89 14.70 3.87
CA SER A 135 -3.69 15.17 5.24
C SER A 135 -3.35 16.66 5.36
N ASN A 136 -3.07 17.41 4.27
CA ASN A 136 -2.64 18.83 4.24
C ASN A 136 -1.44 19.21 5.15
N LYS A 137 -0.98 18.30 6.01
CA LYS A 137 0.15 18.40 6.95
C LYS A 137 1.49 18.08 6.28
N VAL A 138 1.46 17.57 5.05
CA VAL A 138 2.63 17.18 4.23
C VAL A 138 3.07 18.29 3.26
N LEU A 139 2.46 19.48 3.33
CA LEU A 139 2.85 20.62 2.49
C LEU A 139 4.08 21.38 3.03
N THR A 140 4.44 21.17 4.29
CA THR A 140 5.53 21.89 4.97
C THR A 140 6.48 20.87 5.60
N THR A 141 7.42 20.37 4.77
CA THR A 141 8.53 19.45 5.13
C THR A 141 8.12 18.00 5.49
N PRO A 142 9.04 17.01 5.53
CA PRO A 142 10.06 16.58 4.58
C PRO A 142 9.49 15.63 3.49
N LYS A 143 10.32 15.16 2.54
CA LYS A 143 9.88 14.23 1.47
C LYS A 143 9.41 12.89 2.05
N VAL A 144 8.08 12.69 2.08
CA VAL A 144 7.44 11.44 2.49
C VAL A 144 7.18 10.58 1.26
N THR A 145 7.60 9.31 1.29
CA THR A 145 7.27 8.37 0.22
C THR A 145 6.84 7.02 0.79
N PHE A 146 5.86 6.40 0.15
CA PHE A 146 5.42 5.05 0.48
C PHE A 146 5.69 4.10 -0.68
N ALA A 147 6.30 2.96 -0.41
CA ALA A 147 6.70 1.99 -1.42
C ALA A 147 6.27 0.57 -1.06
N CYS A 148 5.80 -0.17 -2.08
CA CYS A 148 5.52 -1.60 -1.92
C CYS A 148 6.82 -2.39 -2.00
N LYS A 149 7.43 -2.69 -0.85
CA LYS A 149 8.72 -3.38 -0.75
C LYS A 149 8.73 -4.37 0.41
N ASN A 150 9.56 -5.40 0.27
CA ASN A 150 9.82 -6.33 1.37
C ASN A 150 10.83 -5.71 2.33
N MET A 151 10.42 -5.47 3.58
CA MET A 151 11.26 -4.95 4.66
C MET A 151 12.57 -5.74 4.83
N TRP A 152 12.55 -7.07 4.69
CA TRP A 152 13.73 -7.94 4.85
C TRP A 152 14.75 -7.83 3.71
N LYS A 153 14.34 -7.28 2.57
CA LYS A 153 15.20 -7.10 1.39
C LYS A 153 15.57 -5.63 1.16
N THR A 154 15.08 -4.74 2.02
CA THR A 154 15.29 -3.30 1.86
C THR A 154 16.64 -2.93 2.47
N ASN A 155 17.46 -2.18 1.75
CA ASN A 155 18.75 -1.73 2.27
C ASN A 155 18.53 -0.68 3.37
N LEU A 156 18.80 -1.05 4.62
CA LEU A 156 18.63 -0.19 5.79
C LEU A 156 19.84 0.75 6.00
N SER A 157 21.00 0.48 5.39
CA SER A 157 22.22 1.26 5.61
C SER A 157 22.15 2.70 5.09
N VAL A 158 21.12 3.01 4.29
CA VAL A 158 20.89 4.33 3.70
C VAL A 158 20.08 5.21 4.65
N TYR A 159 19.55 4.64 5.74
CA TYR A 159 18.68 5.33 6.69
C TYR A 159 19.36 5.56 8.04
N ASP A 160 19.17 6.73 8.60
CA ASP A 160 19.75 7.13 9.89
C ASP A 160 18.91 6.65 11.09
N THR A 161 17.63 6.41 10.86
CA THR A 161 16.67 5.95 11.87
C THR A 161 15.73 4.92 11.24
N VAL A 162 15.59 3.76 11.89
CA VAL A 162 14.69 2.68 11.47
C VAL A 162 13.58 2.55 12.51
N LEU A 163 12.34 2.67 12.05
CA LEU A 163 11.13 2.43 12.82
C LEU A 163 10.58 1.05 12.47
N LEU A 164 10.25 0.30 13.51
CA LEU A 164 9.66 -1.02 13.38
C LEU A 164 8.57 -1.19 14.43
N PHE A 165 7.32 -1.30 13.99
CA PHE A 165 6.20 -1.69 14.83
C PHE A 165 5.97 -3.18 14.66
N GLY A 166 6.48 -3.98 15.61
CA GLY A 166 6.41 -5.43 15.55
C GLY A 166 6.26 -6.07 16.92
N VAL A 167 5.82 -7.33 16.93
CA VAL A 167 5.83 -8.22 18.11
C VAL A 167 7.20 -8.86 18.29
N ASP A 168 7.52 -9.25 19.53
CA ASP A 168 8.82 -9.74 20.01
C ASP A 168 9.50 -10.80 19.11
N SER A 169 8.72 -11.66 18.46
CA SER A 169 9.25 -12.66 17.51
C SER A 169 10.03 -12.05 16.33
N MET A 170 9.75 -10.80 15.97
CA MET A 170 10.42 -10.09 14.89
C MET A 170 11.74 -9.47 15.33
N VAL A 171 11.79 -8.95 16.56
CA VAL A 171 12.99 -8.31 17.15
C VAL A 171 14.14 -9.31 17.26
N SER A 172 13.85 -10.57 17.63
CA SER A 172 14.85 -11.64 17.70
C SER A 172 15.61 -11.89 16.38
N LYS A 173 14.99 -11.63 15.22
CA LYS A 173 15.62 -11.78 13.90
C LYS A 173 16.41 -10.55 13.44
N PHE A 174 16.15 -9.39 14.03
CA PHE A 174 16.88 -8.14 13.75
C PHE A 174 18.11 -7.97 14.65
N ASN A 175 18.19 -8.69 15.78
CA ASN A 175 19.36 -8.67 16.67
C ASN A 175 20.67 -9.08 15.96
N ASP A 176 20.60 -9.84 14.88
CA ASP A 176 21.79 -10.23 14.10
C ASP A 176 22.22 -9.16 13.08
N VAL A 177 21.40 -8.13 12.79
CA VAL A 177 21.61 -7.18 11.67
C VAL A 177 21.33 -5.73 12.09
N LEU A 178 22.13 -5.20 13.02
CA LEU A 178 22.13 -3.78 13.42
C LEU A 178 20.95 -3.34 14.30
N LEU A 179 21.11 -3.52 15.61
CA LEU A 179 20.53 -2.60 16.58
C LEU A 179 21.61 -1.62 17.04
N ILE A 180 21.31 -0.33 16.90
CA ILE A 180 21.92 0.71 17.70
C ILE A 180 21.63 0.36 19.15
N ASN A 181 22.65 -0.13 19.85
CA ASN A 181 22.83 -0.26 21.29
C ASN A 181 21.65 -0.80 22.14
N PRO A 182 21.93 -1.68 23.11
CA PRO A 182 20.93 -2.27 23.99
C PRO A 182 20.46 -1.25 25.01
N PHE A 183 19.57 -0.34 24.62
CA PHE A 183 18.76 0.40 25.59
C PHE A 183 17.49 -0.39 25.83
N ASN A 184 17.60 -1.31 26.78
CA ASN A 184 16.55 -1.74 27.70
C ASN A 184 15.13 -1.67 27.12
N VAL A 185 14.85 -2.53 26.13
CA VAL A 185 13.49 -2.77 25.63
C VAL A 185 12.82 -3.76 26.59
N ASP A 186 12.86 -3.43 27.88
CA ASP A 186 11.99 -4.04 28.86
C ASP A 186 10.79 -3.10 29.02
N CYS A 187 9.64 -3.61 28.58
CA CYS A 187 8.34 -3.27 29.15
C CYS A 187 7.78 -1.86 28.83
N TYR A 188 7.31 -1.63 27.61
CA TYR A 188 6.22 -0.67 27.37
C TYR A 188 5.19 -1.21 26.36
N TRP A 189 4.62 -2.38 26.70
CA TRP A 189 3.36 -2.89 26.13
C TRP A 189 2.35 -3.15 27.24
N GLN A 190 2.03 -2.10 28.01
CA GLN A 190 0.82 -2.04 28.84
C GLN A 190 -0.06 -0.90 28.35
#